data_AF-A0A174EVQ7-F1
#
_entry.id   AF-A0A174EVQ7-F1
#
_cell.length_a   1.000
_cell.length_b   1.000
_cell.length_c   1.000
_cell.angle_alpha   90.00
_cell.angle_beta   90.00
_cell.angle_gamma   90.00
#
_symmetry.space_group_name_H-M   'P 1'
#
loop_
_entity.id
_entity.type
_entity.pdbx_description
1 polymer ?
#
loop_
_entity_poly.entity_id
_entity_poly.type
_entity_poly.pdbx_seq_one_letter_code
_entity_poly.pdbx_strand_id
1 'polypeptide(L)'
;MDDPTCSGTCLMKTDLQNTTDKLAFLKDNWPSFGQIESIDESSKQDLNCTLCFLNVLIDEFVDDASPCSDRVMARLVLTWEYVQNAIEIIKLKELQTEQTKSNEEEIG
;
A
#
# COMPACT_ATOMS: atom_id res chain seq x y z
N MET A 1 -12.11 13.27 0.51
CA MET A 1 -10.83 13.88 0.93
C MET A 1 -9.78 13.22 0.05
N ASP A 2 -9.15 13.95 -0.86
CA ASP A 2 -8.17 13.37 -1.77
C ASP A 2 -6.95 12.92 -0.95
N ASP A 3 -6.81 11.60 -0.78
CA ASP A 3 -5.64 11.00 -0.17
C ASP A 3 -4.42 11.28 -1.07
N PRO A 4 -3.45 12.13 -0.64
CA PRO A 4 -2.28 12.49 -1.45
C PRO A 4 -1.41 11.27 -1.78
N THR A 5 -1.57 10.18 -1.03
CA THR A 5 -0.91 8.89 -1.26
C THR A 5 -1.45 8.18 -2.51
N CYS A 6 -2.55 8.68 -3.08
CA CYS A 6 -3.21 8.09 -4.24
C CYS A 6 -3.33 9.02 -5.47
N SER A 7 -2.34 9.89 -5.63
CA SER A 7 -2.24 10.78 -6.79
C SER A 7 -1.92 10.01 -8.07
N GLY A 8 -2.94 9.70 -8.89
CA GLY A 8 -2.91 9.57 -10.36
C GLY A 8 -2.00 8.52 -11.05
N THR A 9 -0.98 7.98 -10.39
CA THR A 9 0.05 7.11 -11.00
C THR A 9 -0.15 5.63 -10.69
N CYS A 10 -1.12 5.29 -9.85
CA CYS A 10 -1.40 3.91 -9.44
C CYS A 10 -2.46 3.31 -10.37
N LEU A 11 -2.04 2.72 -11.49
CA LEU A 11 -2.94 2.18 -12.53
C LEU A 11 -3.97 1.18 -11.98
N MET A 12 -3.57 0.36 -11.00
CA MET A 12 -4.45 -0.65 -10.37
C MET A 12 -5.68 -0.08 -9.68
N LYS A 13 -5.66 1.18 -9.20
CA LYS A 13 -6.85 1.79 -8.58
C LYS A 13 -7.97 1.99 -9.60
N THR A 14 -7.64 2.55 -10.76
CA THR A 14 -8.64 2.82 -11.80
C THR A 14 -9.26 1.52 -12.31
N ASP A 15 -8.45 0.49 -12.49
CA ASP A 15 -8.92 -0.83 -12.95
C ASP A 15 -9.82 -1.53 -11.92
N LEU A 16 -9.51 -1.38 -10.62
CA LEU A 16 -10.34 -1.87 -9.52
C LEU A 16 -11.68 -1.12 -9.45
N GLN A 17 -11.65 0.21 -9.50
CA GLN A 17 -12.87 1.04 -9.42
C GLN A 17 -13.83 0.77 -10.58
N ASN A 18 -13.31 0.41 -11.75
CA ASN A 18 -14.11 0.10 -12.94
C ASN A 18 -14.54 -1.38 -13.03
N THR A 19 -14.10 -2.22 -12.09
CA THR A 19 -14.40 -3.65 -12.08
C THR A 19 -15.74 -3.94 -11.40
N THR A 20 -16.52 -4.85 -11.98
CA THR A 20 -17.81 -5.31 -11.43
C THR A 20 -17.66 -6.30 -10.27
N ASP A 21 -16.73 -7.26 -10.37
CA ASP A 21 -16.43 -8.24 -9.31
C ASP A 21 -15.02 -7.99 -8.74
N LYS A 22 -14.99 -7.18 -7.70
CA LYS A 22 -13.75 -6.69 -7.08
C LYS A 22 -13.02 -7.82 -6.36
N LEU A 23 -13.76 -8.80 -5.82
CA LEU A 23 -13.18 -9.98 -5.19
C LEU A 23 -12.51 -10.91 -6.22
N ALA A 24 -13.10 -11.07 -7.41
CA ALA A 24 -12.47 -11.81 -8.51
C ALA A 24 -11.22 -11.08 -9.01
N PHE A 25 -11.33 -9.77 -9.25
CA PHE A 25 -10.19 -8.94 -9.66
C PHE A 25 -9.01 -9.05 -8.69
N LEU A 26 -9.30 -9.07 -7.38
CA LEU A 26 -8.26 -9.29 -6.37
C LEU A 26 -7.57 -10.64 -6.50
N LYS A 27 -8.33 -11.72 -6.67
CA LYS A 27 -7.75 -13.05 -6.80
C LYS A 27 -6.82 -13.16 -8.01
N ASP A 28 -7.16 -12.47 -9.09
CA ASP A 28 -6.43 -12.54 -10.35
C ASP A 28 -5.19 -11.63 -10.34
N ASN A 29 -5.25 -10.48 -9.67
CA ASN A 29 -4.21 -9.42 -9.77
C ASN A 29 -3.41 -9.18 -8.48
N TRP A 30 -3.87 -9.69 -7.34
CA TRP A 30 -3.18 -9.59 -6.04
C TRP A 30 -2.32 -10.79 -5.58
N PRO A 31 -2.11 -11.91 -6.32
CA PRO A 31 -1.38 -13.05 -5.76
C PRO A 31 0.09 -12.73 -5.42
N SER A 32 0.68 -11.74 -6.08
CA SER A 32 2.03 -11.23 -5.82
C SER A 32 2.06 -10.26 -4.63
N PHE A 33 1.17 -9.26 -4.62
CA PHE A 33 1.13 -8.21 -3.58
C PHE A 33 0.72 -8.72 -2.19
N GLY A 34 0.07 -9.89 -2.11
CA GLY A 34 -0.22 -10.55 -0.83
C GLY A 34 0.98 -11.27 -0.19
N GLN A 35 2.14 -11.31 -0.85
CA GLN A 35 3.35 -11.96 -0.34
C GLN A 35 4.23 -10.91 0.34
N ILE A 36 4.51 -11.12 1.63
CA ILE A 36 5.32 -10.21 2.46
C ILE A 36 6.70 -9.92 1.83
N GLU A 37 7.32 -10.95 1.24
CA GLU A 37 8.62 -10.84 0.57
C GLU A 37 8.61 -9.83 -0.58
N SER A 38 7.50 -9.73 -1.32
CA SER A 38 7.37 -8.75 -2.41
C SER A 38 7.26 -7.31 -1.89
N ILE A 39 6.72 -7.13 -0.68
CA ILE A 39 6.53 -5.80 -0.07
C ILE A 39 7.87 -5.24 0.39
N ASP A 40 8.74 -6.08 0.97
CA ASP A 40 10.05 -5.63 1.48
C ASP A 40 11.00 -5.18 0.37
N GLU A 41 10.85 -5.73 -0.84
CA GLU A 41 11.66 -5.39 -2.02
C GLU A 41 11.04 -4.24 -2.85
N SER A 42 9.80 -3.83 -2.53
CA SER A 42 9.07 -2.83 -3.31
C SER A 42 9.61 -1.41 -3.12
N SER A 43 9.51 -0.60 -4.18
CA SER A 43 9.85 0.81 -4.08
C SER A 43 8.84 1.57 -3.22
N LYS A 44 9.23 2.73 -2.67
CA LYS A 44 8.30 3.62 -1.94
C LYS A 44 7.07 3.99 -2.77
N GLN A 45 7.22 4.14 -4.09
CA GLN A 45 6.10 4.43 -5.00
C GLN A 45 5.15 3.23 -5.11
N ASP A 46 5.69 2.01 -5.28
CA ASP A 46 4.88 0.79 -5.37
C ASP A 46 4.14 0.53 -4.06
N LEU A 47 4.79 0.76 -2.92
CA LEU A 47 4.17 0.67 -1.60
C LEU A 47 3.04 1.69 -1.42
N ASN A 48 3.22 2.94 -1.82
CA ASN A 48 2.15 3.95 -1.80
C ASN A 48 0.96 3.52 -2.67
N CYS A 49 1.21 2.95 -3.85
CA CYS A 49 0.16 2.43 -4.71
C CYS A 49 -0.56 1.22 -4.10
N THR A 50 0.18 0.32 -3.46
CA THR A 50 -0.35 -0.83 -2.72
C THR A 50 -1.24 -0.36 -1.57
N LEU A 51 -0.80 0.64 -0.82
CA LEU A 51 -1.56 1.24 0.28
C LEU A 51 -2.86 1.87 -0.21
N CYS A 52 -2.81 2.64 -1.30
CA CYS A 52 -4.03 3.21 -1.87
C CYS A 52 -5.01 2.13 -2.32
N PHE A 53 -4.50 1.09 -2.99
CA PHE A 53 -5.34 -0.02 -3.42
C PHE A 53 -6.02 -0.70 -2.23
N LEU A 54 -5.29 -0.96 -1.15
CA LEU A 54 -5.83 -1.53 0.09
C LEU A 54 -6.90 -0.62 0.73
N ASN A 55 -6.71 0.71 0.73
CA ASN A 55 -7.72 1.66 1.22
C ASN A 55 -9.04 1.52 0.45
N VAL A 56 -8.99 1.51 -0.89
CA VAL A 56 -10.20 1.36 -1.72
C VAL A 56 -10.92 0.04 -1.43
N LEU A 57 -10.17 -1.05 -1.29
CA LEU A 57 -10.78 -2.35 -0.96
C LEU A 57 -11.42 -2.37 0.42
N ILE A 58 -10.73 -1.86 1.43
CA ILE A 58 -11.23 -1.85 2.80
C ILE A 58 -12.50 -1.03 2.85
N ASP A 59 -12.52 0.18 2.27
CA ASP A 59 -13.70 1.02 2.21
C ASP A 59 -14.87 0.30 1.54
N GLU A 60 -14.64 -0.35 0.39
CA GLU A 60 -15.67 -1.08 -0.33
C GLU A 60 -16.21 -2.30 0.43
N PHE A 61 -15.34 -3.06 1.11
CA PHE A 61 -15.78 -4.21 1.90
C PHE A 61 -16.43 -3.82 3.23
N VAL A 62 -16.13 -2.63 3.76
CA VAL A 62 -16.77 -2.07 4.96
C VAL A 62 -18.14 -1.48 4.64
N ASP A 63 -18.30 -0.84 3.48
CA ASP A 63 -19.55 -0.17 3.09
C ASP A 63 -20.58 -1.12 2.46
N ASP A 64 -20.16 -2.20 1.81
CA ASP A 64 -21.10 -3.18 1.26
C ASP A 64 -21.62 -4.16 2.32
N ALA A 65 -22.89 -4.56 2.17
CA ALA A 65 -23.44 -5.79 2.75
C ALA A 65 -22.80 -7.07 2.15
N SER A 66 -21.54 -6.99 1.73
CA SER A 66 -20.80 -8.06 1.08
C SER A 66 -20.54 -9.18 2.09
N PRO A 67 -20.65 -10.45 1.68
CA PRO A 67 -20.36 -11.59 2.55
C PRO A 67 -18.85 -11.80 2.72
N CYS A 68 -18.05 -10.74 2.76
CA CYS A 68 -16.62 -10.85 2.93
C CYS A 68 -16.36 -11.45 4.32
N SER A 69 -15.64 -12.58 4.36
CA SER A 69 -15.35 -13.25 5.64
C SER A 69 -14.46 -12.37 6.50
N ASP A 70 -14.69 -12.38 7.82
CA ASP A 70 -13.80 -11.76 8.82
C ASP A 70 -12.32 -12.09 8.59
N ARG A 71 -12.03 -13.29 8.07
CA ARG A 71 -10.67 -13.73 7.74
C ARG A 71 -10.05 -12.94 6.58
N VAL A 72 -10.86 -12.56 5.58
CA VAL A 72 -10.41 -11.74 4.45
C VAL A 72 -10.19 -10.32 4.91
N MET A 73 -11.13 -9.76 5.68
CA MET A 73 -10.98 -8.42 6.27
C MET A 73 -9.75 -8.31 7.16
N ALA A 74 -9.56 -9.26 8.09
CA ALA A 74 -8.38 -9.29 8.95
C ALA A 74 -7.07 -9.35 8.14
N ARG A 75 -7.04 -10.13 7.05
CA ARG A 75 -5.86 -10.17 6.16
C ARG A 75 -5.60 -8.84 5.46
N LEU A 76 -6.64 -8.20 4.92
CA LEU A 76 -6.50 -6.91 4.26
C LEU A 76 -5.98 -5.83 5.22
N VAL A 77 -6.53 -5.76 6.44
CA VAL A 77 -6.08 -4.80 7.47
C VAL A 77 -4.65 -5.07 7.89
N LEU A 78 -4.27 -6.34 8.12
CA LEU A 78 -2.87 -6.67 8.47
C LEU A 78 -1.89 -6.35 7.34
N THR A 79 -2.27 -6.61 6.08
CA THR A 79 -1.44 -6.22 4.93
C THR A 79 -1.32 -4.70 4.84
N TRP A 80 -2.41 -3.97 5.08
CA TRP A 80 -2.41 -2.51 5.12
C TRP A 80 -1.44 -1.96 6.18
N GLU A 81 -1.52 -2.46 7.42
CA GLU A 81 -0.60 -2.06 8.49
C GLU A 81 0.85 -2.36 8.12
N TYR A 82 1.10 -3.52 7.52
CA TYR A 82 2.44 -3.92 7.09
C TYR A 82 3.02 -2.96 6.04
N VAL A 83 2.24 -2.65 4.99
CA VAL A 83 2.65 -1.71 3.92
C VAL A 83 2.87 -0.31 4.48
N GLN A 84 1.99 0.16 5.37
CA GLN A 84 2.15 1.45 6.04
C GLN A 84 3.46 1.52 6.83
N ASN A 85 3.78 0.47 7.59
CA ASN A 85 5.03 0.40 8.34
C ASN A 85 6.27 0.38 7.44
N ALA A 86 6.22 -0.34 6.32
CA ALA A 86 7.32 -0.36 5.34
C ALA A 86 7.60 1.04 4.77
N ILE A 87 6.55 1.80 4.45
CA ILE A 87 6.68 3.19 3.97
C ILE A 87 7.35 4.08 5.03
N GLU A 88 6.93 3.98 6.30
CA GLU A 88 7.53 4.75 7.40
C GLU A 88 9.00 4.39 7.62
N ILE A 89 9.35 3.10 7.54
CA ILE A 89 10.75 2.65 7.63
C ILE A 89 11.60 3.26 6.51
N ILE A 90 11.10 3.33 5.27
CA ILE A 90 11.83 3.98 4.17
C ILE A 90 12.03 5.47 4.47
N LYS A 91 11.00 6.19 4.91
CA LYS A 91 11.12 7.61 5.29
C LYS A 91 12.17 7.83 6.38
N LEU A 92 12.21 6.96 7.38
CA LEU A 92 13.21 7.03 8.45
C LEU A 92 14.63 6.81 7.91
N LYS A 93 14.83 5.85 6.99
CA LYS A 93 16.14 5.61 6.35
C LYS A 93 16.60 6.79 5.48
N GLU A 94 15.67 7.43 4.76
CA GLU A 94 15.94 8.64 3.97
C GLU A 94 16.45 9.78 4.87
N LEU A 95 15.74 10.06 5.97
CA LEU A 95 16.12 11.09 6.94
C LEU A 95 17.49 10.81 7.59
N GLN A 96 17.76 9.56 7.97
CA GLN A 96 19.07 9.16 8.51
C GLN A 96 20.21 9.40 7.51
N THR A 97 19.94 9.15 6.23
CA THR A 97 20.93 9.36 5.17
C THR A 97 21.23 10.85 4.97
N GLU A 98 20.21 11.71 4.97
CA GLU A 98 20.36 13.16 4.88
C GLU A 98 21.13 13.74 6.07
N GLN A 99 20.80 13.29 7.29
CA GLN A 99 21.50 13.71 8.50
C GLN A 99 22.98 13.32 8.49
N THR A 100 23.30 12.12 8.00
CA THR A 100 24.69 11.65 7.89
C THR A 100 25.49 12.52 6.93
N LYS A 101 24.93 12.85 5.76
CA LYS A 101 25.59 13.73 4.78
C LYS A 101 25.83 15.15 5.33
N SER A 102 24.83 15.72 6.01
CA SER A 102 24.96 17.05 6.62
C SER A 102 26.08 17.08 7.68
N ASN A 103 26.19 16.03 8.49
CA ASN A 103 27.25 15.94 9.49
C ASN A 103 28.65 15.80 8.86
N GLU A 104 28.78 15.09 7.73
CA GLU A 104 30.06 14.96 7.01
C GLU A 104 30.49 16.30 6.36
N GLU A 105 29.55 17.09 5.86
CA GLU A 105 29.81 18.42 5.28
C GLU A 105 30.20 19.48 6.33
N GLU A 106 29.73 19.37 7.58
CA GLU A 106 30.10 20.30 8.66
C GLU A 106 31.50 20.02 9.27
N ILE A 107 32.06 18.83 9.04
CA ILE A 107 33.35 18.40 9.61
C ILE A 107 34.51 18.56 8.60
N GLY A 108 34.21 18.78 7.31
CA GLY A 108 35.18 18.98 6.22
C GLY A 108 35.57 20.43 5.98
#